data_AF-A0A1X9MHY1-F1
#
_entry.id   AF-A0A1X9MHY1-F1
#
_cell.length_a   1.000
_cell.length_b   1.000
_cell.length_c   1.000
_cell.angle_alpha   90.00
_cell.angle_beta   90.00
_cell.angle_gamma   90.00
#
_symmetry.space_group_name_H-M   'P 1'
#
loop_
_entity.id
_entity.type
_entity.pdbx_description
1 polymer ?
#
loop_
_entity_poly.entity_id
_entity_poly.type
_entity_poly.pdbx_seq_one_letter_code
_entity_poly.pdbx_strand_id
1 'polypeptide(L)'
;MNKKVVIIGSLDTKEAEFRYVESILTSSGVSTLLINTGIYETTCEADITNEEVAAAGGVTLEELRKKQDRGLAVATMAKGRQYRFRS
;
A
#
# COMPACT_ATOMS: atom_id res chain seq x y z
N MET A 1 -1.21 14.80 17.97
CA MET A 1 -0.89 14.17 16.67
C MET A 1 -0.74 12.67 16.88
N ASN A 2 -1.71 11.86 16.46
CA ASN A 2 -1.53 10.40 16.41
C ASN A 2 -0.56 10.11 15.27
N LYS A 3 0.67 9.71 15.61
CA LYS A 3 1.64 9.25 14.61
C LYS A 3 1.14 7.90 14.08
N LYS A 4 0.85 7.83 12.79
CA LYS A 4 0.54 6.56 12.09
C LYS A 4 1.80 6.03 11.43
N VAL A 5 2.05 4.72 11.57
CA VAL A 5 3.10 4.03 10.83
C VAL A 5 2.52 3.49 9.53
N VAL A 6 3.11 3.89 8.42
CA VAL A 6 2.66 3.48 7.08
C VAL A 6 3.48 2.27 6.67
N ILE A 7 2.80 1.16 6.40
CA ILE A 7 3.40 -0.08 5.94
C ILE A 7 3.08 -0.19 4.45
N ILE A 8 4.12 -0.18 3.63
CA ILE A 8 3.99 -0.17 2.17
C ILE A 8 4.73 -1.38 1.62
N GLY A 9 4.06 -2.17 0.79
CA GLY A 9 4.74 -3.24 0.07
C GLY A 9 3.84 -4.07 -0.82
N SER A 10 4.48 -4.96 -1.57
CA SER A 10 3.77 -5.90 -2.43
C SER A 10 3.29 -7.08 -1.58
N LEU A 11 1.98 -7.07 -1.28
CA LEU A 11 1.35 -8.13 -0.47
C LEU A 11 1.15 -9.43 -1.27
N ASP A 12 1.49 -9.43 -2.56
CA ASP A 12 1.40 -10.54 -3.51
C ASP A 12 2.19 -11.80 -3.11
N THR A 13 3.29 -11.65 -2.38
CA THR A 13 4.21 -12.76 -2.04
C THR A 13 4.57 -12.84 -0.56
N LYS A 14 4.21 -11.81 0.22
CA LYS A 14 4.74 -11.57 1.57
C LYS A 14 3.67 -11.15 2.59
N GLU A 15 2.41 -11.47 2.30
CA GLU A 15 1.25 -11.10 3.13
C GLU A 15 1.45 -11.36 4.63
N ALA A 16 1.91 -12.56 4.99
CA ALA A 16 2.12 -12.94 6.39
C ALA A 16 3.17 -12.08 7.10
N GLU A 17 4.21 -11.62 6.39
CA GLU A 17 5.26 -10.78 6.97
C GLU A 17 4.73 -9.38 7.27
N PHE A 18 3.92 -8.81 6.36
CA PHE A 18 3.32 -7.50 6.53
C PHE A 18 2.27 -7.48 7.64
N ARG A 19 1.44 -8.52 7.74
CA ARG A 19 0.48 -8.69 8.84
C ARG A 19 1.17 -8.89 10.19
N TYR A 20 2.30 -9.58 10.21
CA TYR A 20 3.10 -9.74 11.43
C TYR A 20 3.64 -8.39 11.93
N VAL A 21 4.21 -7.57 11.03
CA VAL A 21 4.69 -6.23 11.39
C VAL A 21 3.54 -5.32 11.82
N GLU A 22 2.41 -5.37 11.11
CA GLU A 22 1.20 -4.65 11.49
C GLU A 22 0.72 -5.04 12.89
N SER A 23 0.64 -6.34 13.17
CA SER A 23 0.24 -6.87 14.47
C SER A 23 1.15 -6.36 15.59
N ILE A 24 2.47 -6.37 15.41
CA ILE A 24 3.42 -5.84 16.41
C ILE A 24 3.18 -4.36 16.69
N LEU A 25 3.01 -3.55 15.64
CA LEU A 25 2.80 -2.11 15.77
C LEU A 25 1.46 -1.82 16.46
N THR A 26 0.41 -2.51 16.04
CA THR A 26 -0.94 -2.35 16.60
C THR A 26 -0.99 -2.79 18.07
N SER A 27 -0.34 -3.91 18.42
CA SER A 27 -0.18 -4.36 19.81
C SER A 27 0.63 -3.40 20.68
N SER A 28 1.49 -2.56 20.06
CA SER A 28 2.23 -1.50 20.74
C SER A 28 1.44 -0.20 20.87
N GLY A 29 0.15 -0.18 20.50
CA GLY A 29 -0.71 1.00 20.53
C GLY A 29 -0.43 2.00 19.40
N VAL A 30 0.32 1.59 18.38
CA VAL A 30 0.64 2.42 17.22
C VAL A 30 -0.38 2.15 16.12
N SER A 31 -1.08 3.18 15.68
CA SER A 31 -1.97 3.08 14.53
C SER A 31 -1.17 2.82 13.25
N THR A 32 -1.58 1.81 12.49
CA THR A 32 -0.96 1.45 11.20
C THR A 32 -1.81 1.93 10.03
N LEU A 33 -1.19 1.98 8.85
CA LEU A 33 -1.87 2.12 7.55
C LEU A 33 -1.16 1.20 6.57
N LEU A 34 -1.81 0.11 6.17
CA LEU A 34 -1.28 -0.86 5.22
C LEU A 34 -1.67 -0.48 3.79
N ILE A 35 -0.67 -0.36 2.92
CA ILE A 35 -0.84 0.02 1.51
C ILE A 35 -0.32 -1.10 0.63
N ASN A 36 -1.20 -1.67 -0.19
CA ASN A 36 -0.82 -2.69 -1.15
C ASN A 36 -0.23 -2.07 -2.42
N THR A 37 0.97 -2.49 -2.77
CA THR A 37 1.67 -2.06 -3.99
C THR A 37 1.88 -3.20 -4.98
N GLY A 38 1.34 -4.37 -4.67
CA GLY A 38 1.43 -5.55 -5.51
C GLY A 38 0.65 -5.36 -6.79
N ILE A 39 1.26 -5.67 -7.92
CA ILE A 39 0.57 -5.67 -9.21
C ILE A 39 -0.22 -6.96 -9.44
N TYR A 40 0.09 -8.03 -8.70
CA TYR A 40 -0.63 -9.30 -8.77
C TYR A 40 -1.85 -9.31 -7.85
N GLU A 41 -2.73 -10.30 -8.03
CA GLU A 41 -3.84 -10.53 -7.12
C GLU A 41 -3.31 -10.86 -5.72
N THR A 42 -3.94 -10.27 -4.72
CA THR A 42 -3.69 -10.59 -3.31
C THR A 42 -5.03 -10.73 -2.63
N THR A 43 -5.14 -11.66 -1.70
CA THR A 43 -6.29 -11.80 -0.80
C THR A 43 -6.18 -10.88 0.41
N CYS A 44 -5.08 -10.14 0.55
CA CYS A 44 -4.85 -9.28 1.69
C CYS A 44 -5.69 -8.00 1.62
N GLU A 45 -6.55 -7.79 2.61
CA GLU A 45 -7.27 -6.52 2.81
C GLU A 45 -6.31 -5.43 3.33
N ALA A 46 -5.72 -4.65 2.42
CA ALA A 46 -4.98 -3.44 2.77
C ALA A 46 -5.94 -2.26 3.00
N ASP A 47 -5.57 -1.30 3.85
CA ASP A 47 -6.34 -0.05 4.05
C ASP A 47 -6.39 0.85 2.81
N ILE A 48 -5.42 0.65 1.91
CA ILE A 48 -5.40 1.21 0.56
C ILE A 48 -5.04 0.07 -0.39
N THR A 49 -5.95 -0.26 -1.31
CA THR A 49 -5.76 -1.34 -2.27
C THR A 49 -4.79 -0.94 -3.39
N ASN A 50 -4.24 -1.93 -4.10
CA ASN A 50 -3.40 -1.70 -5.27
C ASN A 50 -4.16 -0.98 -6.41
N GLU A 51 -5.47 -1.15 -6.48
CA GLU A 51 -6.35 -0.45 -7.41
C GLU A 51 -6.47 1.04 -7.07
N GLU A 52 -6.72 1.36 -5.79
CA GLU A 52 -6.76 2.75 -5.32
C GLU A 52 -5.42 3.44 -5.50
N VAL A 53 -4.32 2.72 -5.24
CA VAL A 53 -2.97 3.22 -5.50
C VAL A 53 -2.75 3.49 -6.97
N ALA A 54 -3.10 2.56 -7.87
CA ALA A 54 -2.95 2.74 -9.30
C ALA A 54 -3.75 3.97 -9.78
N ALA A 55 -5.01 4.06 -9.37
CA ALA A 55 -5.90 5.17 -9.71
C ALA A 55 -5.34 6.52 -9.24
N ALA A 56 -4.77 6.59 -8.04
CA ALA A 56 -4.10 7.79 -7.54
C ALA A 56 -2.87 8.20 -8.39
N GLY A 57 -2.30 7.27 -9.16
CA GLY A 57 -1.21 7.50 -10.12
C GLY A 57 -1.65 7.95 -11.49
N GLY A 58 -2.95 7.96 -11.75
CA GLY A 58 -3.50 8.21 -13.08
C GLY A 58 -3.31 7.03 -14.04
N VAL A 59 -3.13 5.81 -13.53
CA VAL A 59 -3.00 4.58 -14.33
C VAL A 59 -3.91 3.49 -13.79
N THR A 60 -4.25 2.51 -14.61
CA THR A 60 -5.01 1.34 -14.16
C THR A 60 -4.09 0.23 -13.65
N LEU A 61 -4.60 -0.64 -12.77
CA LEU A 61 -3.85 -1.82 -12.31
C LEU A 61 -3.48 -2.74 -13.47
N GLU A 62 -4.34 -2.84 -14.49
CA GLU A 62 -4.07 -3.64 -15.69
C GLU A 62 -2.89 -3.09 -16.50
N GLU A 63 -2.78 -1.77 -16.64
CA GLU A 63 -1.63 -1.14 -17.30
C GLU A 63 -0.33 -1.35 -16.52
N LEU A 64 -0.39 -1.30 -15.18
CA LEU A 64 0.75 -1.62 -14.32
C LEU A 64 1.17 -3.08 -14.44
N ARG A 65 0.20 -4.01 -14.52
CA ARG A 65 0.44 -5.44 -14.79
C ARG A 65 1.13 -5.65 -16.13
N LYS A 66 0.63 -5.02 -17.20
CA LYS A 66 1.20 -5.11 -18.55
C LYS A 66 2.63 -4.57 -18.61
N LYS A 67 2.92 -3.49 -17.87
CA LYS A 67 4.26 -2.89 -17.84
C LYS A 67 5.21 -3.54 -16.83
N GLN A 68 4.71 -4.39 -15.93
CA GLN A 68 5.42 -4.91 -14.75
C GLN A 68 6.15 -3.81 -13.95
N ASP A 69 5.62 -2.58 -14.01
CA ASP A 69 6.37 -1.39 -13.59
C ASP A 69 6.09 -1.06 -12.12
N ARG A 70 6.78 -1.81 -11.25
CA ARG A 70 6.81 -1.56 -9.80
C ARG A 70 7.33 -0.16 -9.47
N GLY A 71 8.20 0.41 -10.31
CA GLY A 71 8.75 1.75 -10.13
C GLY A 71 7.68 2.83 -10.28
N LEU A 72 6.80 2.70 -11.29
CA LEU A 72 5.67 3.60 -11.49
C LEU A 72 4.64 3.50 -10.35
N ALA A 73 4.44 2.32 -9.78
CA ALA A 73 3.61 2.14 -8.59
C ALA A 73 4.21 2.92 -7.40
N VAL A 74 5.50 2.74 -7.10
CA VAL A 74 6.19 3.47 -6.01
C VAL A 74 6.18 4.99 -6.24
N ALA A 75 6.41 5.46 -7.48
CA ALA A 75 6.38 6.88 -7.82
C ALA A 75 4.97 7.50 -7.72
N THR A 76 3.96 6.74 -8.11
CA THR A 76 2.53 7.05 -7.93
C THR A 76 2.18 7.20 -6.44
N MET A 77 2.69 6.31 -5.59
CA MET A 77 2.46 6.37 -4.13
C MET A 77 3.14 7.57 -3.46
N ALA A 78 4.31 7.99 -3.96
CA ALA A 78 4.96 9.20 -3.51
C ALA A 78 4.08 10.45 -3.74
N LYS A 79 3.26 10.44 -4.82
CA LYS A 79 2.25 11.49 -5.07
C LYS A 79 1.00 11.31 -4.22
N GLY A 80 0.52 10.07 -4.03
CA GLY A 80 -0.63 9.74 -3.17
C GLY A 80 -0.48 10.16 -1.70
N ARG A 81 0.76 10.24 -1.18
CA ARG A 81 1.09 10.76 0.16
C ARG A 81 0.52 12.14 0.48
N GLN A 82 0.19 12.96 -0.52
CA GLN A 82 -0.34 14.30 -0.27
C GLN A 82 -1.84 14.33 0.04
N TYR A 83 -2.60 13.30 -0.33
CA TYR A 83 -4.06 13.39 -0.34
C TYR A 83 -4.74 12.97 0.98
N ARG A 84 -4.13 12.11 1.80
CA ARG A 84 -4.81 11.52 2.98
C ARG A 84 -4.13 11.73 4.34
N PHE A 85 -3.03 12.48 4.40
CA PHE A 85 -2.33 12.85 5.65
C PHE A 85 -2.67 14.25 6.17
N ARG A 86 -3.62 14.95 5.52
CA ARG A 86 -4.07 16.31 5.89
C ARG A 86 -5.41 16.33 6.65
N SER A 87 -5.86 15.20 7.19
CA SER A 87 -7.11 15.10 7.96
C SER A 87 -6.85 14.72 9.41
#